data_AF-A0A5R8WMC9-F1
#
_entry.id   AF-A0A5R8WMC9-F1
#
_cell.length_a   1.000
_cell.length_b   1.000
_cell.length_c   1.000
_cell.angle_alpha   90.00
_cell.angle_beta   90.00
_cell.angle_gamma   90.00
#
_symmetry.space_group_name_H-M   'P 1'
#
loop_
_entity.id
_entity.type
_entity.pdbx_description
1 polymer ?
#
loop_
_entity_poly.entity_id
_entity_poly.type
_entity_poly.pdbx_seq_one_letter_code
_entity_poly.pdbx_strand_id
1 'polypeptide(L)'
;MLLRELLGRSIIRISAQFGLVDGWLDTCYCYLQLDNGLVIDLPSMVESLEDGVGTQDALPAGSTELTHRVPFVLNQPIVGIISYEYEDDILTAALLELANGYLLTEVNMAPSGTGAAALWHLASLADVEAQFGPDYRRLA
;
A
#
# COMPACT_ATOMS: atom_id res chain seq x y z
N MET A 1 12.92 5.37 -3.95
CA MET A 1 13.28 5.35 -2.51
C MET A 1 13.29 3.92 -2.05
N LEU A 2 14.29 3.46 -1.31
CA LEU A 2 14.39 2.08 -0.85
C LEU A 2 13.30 1.78 0.20
N LEU A 3 12.78 0.56 0.23
CA LEU A 3 11.74 0.15 1.17
C LEU A 3 12.14 0.42 2.62
N ARG A 4 13.39 0.11 2.99
CA ARG A 4 13.92 0.41 4.34
C ARG A 4 13.88 1.89 4.73
N GLU A 5 13.90 2.81 3.76
CA GLU A 5 13.84 4.25 4.03
C GLU A 5 12.42 4.71 4.38
N LEU A 6 11.40 3.87 4.13
CA LEU A 6 10.02 4.12 4.53
C LEU A 6 9.82 3.91 6.03
N LEU A 7 10.64 3.08 6.67
CA LEU A 7 10.54 2.83 8.11
C LEU A 7 10.75 4.14 8.89
N GLY A 8 9.87 4.39 9.85
CA GLY A 8 9.80 5.61 10.65
C GLY A 8 9.14 6.80 9.94
N ARG A 9 8.84 6.73 8.64
CA ARG A 9 8.12 7.79 7.93
C ARG A 9 6.65 7.75 8.29
N SER A 10 6.07 8.94 8.51
CA SER A 10 4.65 9.08 8.76
C SER A 10 3.87 9.35 7.48
N ILE A 11 2.70 8.71 7.36
CA ILE A 11 1.77 8.97 6.25
C ILE A 11 0.95 10.23 6.56
N ILE A 12 1.06 11.26 5.73
CA ILE A 12 0.36 12.53 5.91
C ILE A 12 -0.89 12.63 5.04
N ARG A 13 -0.88 11.95 3.89
CA ARG A 13 -2.00 11.96 2.95
C ARG A 13 -2.08 10.64 2.20
N ILE A 14 -3.30 10.25 1.87
CA ILE A 14 -3.57 9.12 0.98
C ILE A 14 -4.46 9.59 -0.15
N SER A 15 -4.08 9.25 -1.37
CA SER A 15 -4.87 9.53 -2.57
C SER A 15 -4.96 8.29 -3.45
N ALA A 16 -5.96 8.23 -4.31
CA ALA A 16 -6.11 7.19 -5.30
C ALA A 16 -6.43 7.78 -6.66
N GLN A 17 -5.87 7.21 -7.73
CA GLN A 17 -6.32 7.44 -9.08
C GLN A 17 -7.11 6.22 -9.54
N PHE A 18 -8.36 6.46 -9.94
CA PHE A 18 -9.25 5.42 -10.41
C PHE A 18 -9.29 5.43 -11.94
N GLY A 19 -9.18 4.25 -12.54
CA GLY A 19 -9.28 4.05 -13.98
C GLY A 19 -10.48 3.18 -14.33
N LEU A 20 -10.93 3.30 -15.58
CA LEU A 20 -11.90 2.38 -16.17
C LEU A 20 -11.19 1.43 -17.12
N VAL A 21 -11.47 0.13 -16.99
CA VAL A 21 -11.13 -0.87 -18.02
C VAL A 21 -12.46 -1.47 -18.48
N ASP A 22 -12.66 -1.54 -19.81
CA ASP A 22 -13.88 -2.08 -20.44
C ASP A 22 -15.22 -1.50 -19.90
N GLY A 23 -15.20 -0.26 -19.39
CA GLY A 23 -16.38 0.45 -18.89
C GLY A 23 -16.71 0.23 -17.41
N TRP A 24 -15.90 -0.54 -16.66
CA TRP A 24 -16.04 -0.78 -15.21
C TRP A 24 -14.90 -0.13 -14.43
N LEU A 25 -15.10 0.17 -13.13
CA LEU A 25 -14.06 0.67 -12.22
C LEU A 25 -13.07 -0.45 -11.92
N ASP A 26 -12.17 -0.68 -12.87
CA ASP A 26 -11.36 -1.89 -12.91
C ASP A 26 -9.88 -1.64 -12.61
N THR A 27 -9.47 -0.39 -12.35
CA THR A 27 -8.13 -0.11 -11.80
C THR A 27 -8.10 0.97 -10.73
N CYS A 28 -7.22 0.79 -9.76
CA CYS A 28 -6.87 1.81 -8.77
C CYS A 28 -5.35 1.82 -8.55
N TYR A 29 -4.78 3.02 -8.48
CA TYR A 29 -3.41 3.24 -7.99
C TYR A 29 -3.47 4.10 -6.73
N CYS A 30 -2.91 3.60 -5.63
CA CYS A 30 -2.86 4.33 -4.37
C CYS A 30 -1.51 5.04 -4.19
N TYR A 31 -1.58 6.29 -3.73
CA TYR A 31 -0.42 7.13 -3.47
C TYR A 31 -0.40 7.56 -2.02
N LEU A 32 0.79 7.49 -1.41
CA LEU A 32 1.04 7.97 -0.06
C LEU A 32 1.92 9.21 -0.12
N GLN A 33 1.48 10.29 0.52
CA GLN A 33 2.36 11.41 0.81
C GLN A 33 2.97 11.22 2.20
N LEU A 34 4.30 11.24 2.27
CA LEU A 34 5.06 11.07 3.50
C LEU A 34 5.40 12.42 4.16
N ASP A 35 5.83 12.38 5.41
CA ASP A 35 6.23 13.54 6.21
C ASP A 35 7.37 14.39 5.62
N ASN A 36 8.21 13.79 4.79
CA ASN A 36 9.29 14.45 4.08
C ASN A 36 8.84 15.12 2.76
N GLY A 37 7.54 15.09 2.47
CA GLY A 37 6.95 15.69 1.28
C GLY A 37 6.97 14.80 0.03
N LEU A 38 7.66 13.66 0.06
CA LEU A 38 7.67 12.72 -1.06
C LEU A 38 6.30 12.06 -1.22
N VAL A 39 5.90 11.87 -2.47
CA VAL A 39 4.79 10.99 -2.85
C VAL A 39 5.37 9.68 -3.33
N ILE A 40 4.85 8.57 -2.82
CA ILE A 40 5.20 7.22 -3.28
C ILE A 40 3.96 6.49 -3.76
N ASP A 41 4.18 5.55 -4.65
CA ASP A 41 3.19 4.51 -4.95
C ASP A 41 3.17 3.53 -3.78
N LEU A 42 1.99 2.97 -3.48
CA LEU A 42 1.90 1.92 -2.48
C LEU A 42 2.59 0.66 -3.03
N PRO A 43 3.52 0.03 -2.29
CA PRO A 43 4.27 -1.11 -2.83
C PRO A 43 3.39 -2.37 -2.92
N SER A 44 2.64 -2.53 -4.01
CA SER A 44 1.81 -3.72 -4.25
C SER A 44 2.56 -4.93 -4.77
N MET A 45 3.73 -4.73 -5.38
CA MET A 45 4.55 -5.78 -5.96
C MET A 45 6.03 -5.37 -5.85
N VAL A 46 6.84 -6.22 -5.23
CA VAL A 46 8.28 -6.01 -5.06
C VAL A 46 8.99 -7.32 -5.41
N GLU A 47 10.19 -7.31 -5.96
CA GLU A 47 10.95 -8.54 -6.19
C GLU A 47 11.76 -8.91 -4.95
N SER A 48 12.10 -7.91 -4.13
CA SER A 48 12.88 -8.02 -2.91
C SER A 48 12.53 -6.93 -1.90
N LEU A 49 12.72 -7.21 -0.60
CA LEU A 49 12.65 -6.18 0.45
C LEU A 49 13.82 -5.18 0.39
N GLU A 50 14.81 -5.42 -0.46
CA GLU A 50 15.88 -4.48 -0.76
C GLU A 50 15.50 -3.48 -1.87
N ASP A 51 14.38 -3.68 -2.54
CA ASP A 51 13.95 -2.88 -3.67
C ASP A 51 13.55 -1.44 -3.27
N GLY A 52 13.37 -0.62 -4.29
CA GLY A 52 12.82 0.71 -4.16
C GLY A 52 11.39 0.82 -4.65
N VAL A 53 10.66 1.76 -4.06
CA VAL A 53 9.39 2.26 -4.57
C VAL A 53 9.61 3.50 -5.45
N GLY A 54 8.70 3.68 -6.41
CA GLY A 54 8.58 4.89 -7.20
C GLY A 54 8.37 6.10 -6.28
N THR A 55 9.06 7.19 -6.59
CA THR A 55 8.91 8.47 -5.88
C THR A 55 8.55 9.56 -6.87
N GLN A 56 7.64 10.44 -6.46
CA GLN A 56 7.17 11.57 -7.24
C GLN A 56 7.17 12.83 -6.36
N ASP A 57 7.45 13.98 -6.97
CA ASP A 57 7.46 15.27 -6.27
C ASP A 57 6.04 15.82 -6.01
N ALA A 58 5.03 15.26 -6.69
CA ALA A 58 3.65 15.67 -6.58
C ALA A 58 2.70 14.49 -6.84
N LEU A 59 1.48 14.61 -6.33
CA LEU A 59 0.40 13.67 -6.64
C LEU A 59 0.04 13.76 -8.13
N PRO A 60 -0.26 12.62 -8.78
CA PRO A 60 -0.74 12.64 -10.16
C PRO A 60 -2.00 13.49 -10.33
N ALA A 61 -2.13 14.10 -11.51
CA ALA A 61 -3.31 14.89 -11.84
C ALA A 61 -4.57 14.00 -11.85
N GLY A 62 -5.64 14.48 -11.22
CA GLY A 62 -6.91 13.76 -11.14
C GLY A 62 -6.98 12.72 -10.00
N SER A 63 -5.96 12.61 -9.15
CA SER A 63 -6.04 11.80 -7.93
C SER A 63 -7.13 12.33 -6.98
N THR A 64 -7.87 11.41 -6.38
CA THR A 64 -8.89 11.69 -5.36
C THR A 64 -8.31 11.43 -3.98
N GLU A 65 -8.44 12.40 -3.07
CA GLU A 65 -7.99 12.23 -1.70
C GLU A 65 -8.90 11.27 -0.91
N LEU A 66 -8.29 10.26 -0.28
CA LEU A 66 -8.99 9.23 0.51
C LEU A 66 -8.82 9.41 2.02
N THR A 67 -7.95 10.31 2.46
CA THR A 67 -7.57 10.58 3.86
C THR A 67 -8.75 10.55 4.86
N HIS A 68 -9.86 11.21 4.52
CA HIS A 68 -11.04 11.32 5.37
C HIS A 68 -11.78 9.98 5.60
N ARG A 69 -11.54 8.97 4.75
CA ARG A 69 -12.14 7.63 4.84
C ARG A 69 -11.36 6.70 5.75
N VAL A 70 -10.08 7.00 5.98
CA VAL A 70 -9.14 6.17 6.77
C VAL A 70 -8.32 7.05 7.73
N PRO A 71 -8.98 7.81 8.62
CA PRO A 71 -8.30 8.78 9.48
C PRO A 71 -7.27 8.16 10.43
N PHE A 72 -7.44 6.87 10.76
CA PHE A 72 -6.53 6.12 11.62
C PHE A 72 -5.14 5.90 11.00
N VAL A 73 -4.98 6.06 9.70
CA VAL A 73 -3.68 5.90 9.01
C VAL A 73 -2.81 7.14 9.13
N LEU A 74 -3.42 8.30 9.35
CA LEU A 74 -2.70 9.56 9.30
C LEU A 74 -1.77 9.75 10.48
N ASN A 75 -0.63 10.35 10.18
CA ASN A 75 0.47 10.60 11.10
C ASN A 75 0.94 9.33 11.83
N GLN A 76 0.66 8.16 11.27
CA GLN A 76 1.19 6.91 11.78
C GLN A 76 2.53 6.62 11.12
N PRO A 77 3.59 6.41 11.91
CA PRO A 77 4.85 5.90 11.39
C PRO A 77 4.64 4.51 10.80
N ILE A 78 5.30 4.26 9.67
CA ILE A 78 5.48 2.91 9.13
C ILE A 78 6.54 2.23 10.01
N VAL A 79 6.20 1.09 10.59
CA VAL A 79 7.07 0.32 11.51
C VAL A 79 7.47 -1.03 10.95
N GLY A 80 6.85 -1.44 9.85
CA GLY A 80 7.18 -2.70 9.20
C GLY A 80 6.70 -2.73 7.76
N ILE A 81 7.33 -3.60 6.98
CA ILE A 81 6.93 -3.95 5.62
C ILE A 81 6.88 -5.46 5.55
N ILE A 82 5.73 -6.01 5.20
CA ILE A 82 5.47 -7.45 5.14
C ILE A 82 5.23 -7.82 3.70
N SER A 83 5.84 -8.89 3.20
CA SER A 83 5.59 -9.35 1.85
C SER A 83 5.52 -10.87 1.77
N TYR A 84 4.68 -11.36 0.87
CA TYR A 84 4.45 -12.78 0.64
C TYR A 84 5.07 -13.23 -0.67
N GLU A 85 5.58 -14.45 -0.73
CA GLU A 85 6.07 -15.04 -1.98
C GLU A 85 4.88 -15.50 -2.85
N TYR A 86 4.95 -15.19 -4.14
CA TYR A 86 3.98 -15.57 -5.15
C TYR A 86 4.70 -15.84 -6.46
N GLU A 87 4.55 -17.07 -6.99
CA GLU A 87 5.10 -17.56 -8.26
C GLU A 87 6.60 -17.21 -8.51
N ASP A 88 7.46 -18.23 -8.54
CA ASP A 88 8.90 -18.08 -8.89
C ASP A 88 9.64 -16.99 -8.08
N ASP A 89 9.48 -16.98 -6.76
CA ASP A 89 10.16 -16.10 -5.78
C ASP A 89 9.82 -14.59 -5.87
N ILE A 90 8.81 -14.19 -6.64
CA ILE A 90 8.35 -12.79 -6.67
C ILE A 90 7.58 -12.47 -5.39
N LEU A 91 7.86 -11.34 -4.76
CA LEU A 91 7.15 -10.92 -3.55
C LEU A 91 5.90 -10.08 -3.92
N THR A 92 4.71 -10.61 -3.63
CA THR A 92 3.45 -9.88 -3.84
C THR A 92 2.92 -9.29 -2.54
N ALA A 93 2.27 -8.14 -2.69
CA ALA A 93 1.65 -7.35 -1.64
C ALA A 93 2.61 -6.98 -0.50
N ALA A 94 3.41 -5.92 -0.70
CA ALA A 94 4.13 -5.35 0.42
C ALA A 94 3.15 -4.56 1.30
N LEU A 95 2.67 -5.19 2.37
CA LEU A 95 1.83 -4.54 3.35
C LEU A 95 2.68 -3.61 4.21
N LEU A 96 2.26 -2.34 4.30
CA LEU A 96 2.86 -1.39 5.23
C LEU A 96 2.21 -1.53 6.60
N GLU A 97 2.98 -1.95 7.59
CA GLU A 97 2.55 -2.01 8.98
C GLU A 97 2.77 -0.65 9.64
N LEU A 98 1.71 -0.13 10.27
CA LEU A 98 1.70 1.15 10.95
C LEU A 98 1.90 0.96 12.45
N ALA A 99 2.41 1.99 13.14
CA ALA A 99 2.66 1.95 14.58
C ALA A 99 1.42 1.64 15.44
N ASN A 100 0.22 1.90 14.92
CA ASN A 100 -1.05 1.57 15.58
C ASN A 100 -1.56 0.15 15.29
N GLY A 101 -0.77 -0.68 14.60
CA GLY A 101 -1.07 -2.08 14.30
C GLY A 101 -1.87 -2.33 13.03
N TYR A 102 -2.36 -1.27 12.37
CA TYR A 102 -3.03 -1.42 11.07
C TYR A 102 -2.02 -1.73 9.97
N LEU A 103 -2.46 -2.49 8.97
CA LEU A 103 -1.67 -2.77 7.77
C LEU A 103 -2.37 -2.21 6.54
N LEU A 104 -1.59 -1.69 5.60
CA LEU A 104 -2.09 -1.13 4.35
C LEU A 104 -1.56 -1.91 3.16
N THR A 105 -2.45 -2.18 2.20
CA THR A 105 -2.09 -2.67 0.88
C THR A 105 -3.00 -2.01 -0.17
N GLU A 106 -2.78 -2.27 -1.45
CA GLU A 106 -3.68 -1.86 -2.52
C GLU A 106 -4.14 -3.09 -3.29
N VAL A 107 -5.40 -3.04 -3.74
CA VAL A 107 -5.94 -4.00 -4.70
C VAL A 107 -6.09 -3.26 -6.02
N ASN A 108 -5.16 -3.53 -6.95
CA ASN A 108 -5.04 -2.76 -8.18
C ASN A 108 -6.18 -3.04 -9.16
N MET A 109 -6.78 -4.23 -9.13
CA MET A 109 -7.92 -4.59 -9.96
C MET A 109 -8.97 -5.32 -9.13
N ALA A 110 -10.23 -4.95 -9.35
CA ALA A 110 -11.35 -5.63 -8.72
C ALA A 110 -11.65 -6.93 -9.48
N PRO A 111 -11.98 -8.04 -8.80
CA PRO A 111 -12.56 -9.19 -9.48
C PRO A 111 -13.89 -8.76 -10.11
N SER A 112 -13.97 -8.72 -11.44
CA SER A 112 -15.19 -8.53 -12.23
C SER A 112 -16.05 -7.30 -11.89
N GLY A 113 -15.49 -6.07 -11.93
CA GLY A 113 -16.29 -4.85 -11.78
C GLY A 113 -16.99 -4.67 -10.43
N THR A 114 -16.55 -5.41 -9.40
CA THR A 114 -17.13 -5.35 -8.03
C THR A 114 -16.87 -4.03 -7.31
N GLY A 115 -16.01 -3.16 -7.87
CA GLY A 115 -15.62 -1.90 -7.24
C GLY A 115 -14.70 -2.10 -6.02
N ALA A 116 -14.09 -3.29 -5.88
CA ALA A 116 -13.21 -3.63 -4.76
C ALA A 116 -11.75 -3.15 -4.95
N ALA A 117 -11.43 -2.46 -6.06
CA ALA A 117 -10.12 -1.88 -6.31
C ALA A 117 -9.96 -0.56 -5.54
N ALA A 118 -9.07 -0.54 -4.55
CA ALA A 118 -8.73 0.64 -3.76
C ALA A 118 -7.62 0.30 -2.75
N LEU A 119 -7.38 1.25 -1.84
CA LEU A 119 -6.70 1.03 -0.58
C LEU A 119 -7.43 -0.05 0.23
N TRP A 120 -6.70 -1.09 0.61
CA TRP A 120 -7.11 -2.09 1.58
C TRP A 120 -6.40 -1.87 2.90
N HIS A 121 -7.11 -2.13 3.99
CA HIS A 121 -6.53 -2.09 5.32
C HIS A 121 -6.93 -3.32 6.13
N LEU A 122 -5.99 -3.83 6.91
CA LEU A 122 -6.22 -4.90 7.89
C LEU A 122 -5.98 -4.34 9.29
N ALA A 123 -6.74 -4.79 10.27
CA ALA A 123 -6.69 -4.23 11.62
C ALA A 123 -5.50 -4.74 12.44
N SER A 124 -4.94 -5.88 12.05
CA SER A 124 -3.83 -6.50 12.76
C SER A 124 -3.05 -7.47 11.88
N LEU A 125 -1.83 -7.79 12.31
CA LEU A 125 -1.02 -8.86 11.73
C LEU A 125 -1.73 -10.22 11.81
N ALA A 126 -2.52 -10.46 12.87
CA ALA A 126 -3.29 -11.69 13.01
C ALA A 126 -4.36 -11.84 11.90
N ASP A 127 -4.97 -10.74 11.45
CA ASP A 127 -5.91 -10.76 10.33
C ASP A 127 -5.19 -11.10 9.00
N VAL A 128 -3.97 -10.58 8.84
CA VAL A 128 -3.10 -10.87 7.68
C VAL A 128 -2.73 -12.35 7.67
N GLU A 129 -2.27 -12.88 8.81
CA GLU A 129 -1.90 -14.30 8.94
C GLU A 129 -3.11 -15.23 8.75
N ALA A 130 -4.30 -14.83 9.20
CA ALA A 130 -5.53 -15.58 8.96
C ALA A 130 -5.94 -15.60 7.48
N GLN A 131 -5.63 -14.53 6.73
CA GLN A 131 -6.02 -14.40 5.33
C GLN A 131 -4.98 -14.99 4.36
N PHE A 132 -3.70 -14.80 4.63
CA PHE A 132 -2.60 -15.12 3.71
C PHE A 132 -1.64 -16.20 4.26
N GLY A 133 -1.77 -16.56 5.53
CA GLY A 133 -0.87 -17.50 6.21
C GLY A 133 0.28 -16.80 6.94
N PRO A 134 1.00 -17.53 7.79
CA PRO A 134 2.09 -17.00 8.62
C PRO A 134 3.44 -16.90 7.88
N ASP A 135 3.54 -17.47 6.68
CA ASP A 135 4.80 -17.56 5.93
C ASP A 135 5.02 -16.29 5.09
N TYR A 136 5.53 -15.24 5.74
CA TYR A 136 5.90 -13.98 5.10
C TYR A 136 7.32 -13.54 5.42
N ARG A 137 7.86 -12.67 4.57
CA ARG A 137 9.09 -11.92 4.85
C ARG A 137 8.71 -10.58 5.48
N ARG A 138 9.52 -10.12 6.45
CA ARG A 138 9.30 -8.85 7.13
C ARG A 138 10.58 -8.03 7.21
N LEU A 139 10.45 -6.74 6.90
CA LEU A 139 11.45 -5.71 7.16
C LEU A 139 10.93 -4.83 8.31
N ALA A 140 11.74 -4.62 9.35
CA ALA A 140 11.42 -3.84 10.55
C ALA A 140 12.65 -3.10 11.08
#